data_AF-X1ST60-F1
#
_entry.id   AF-X1ST60-F1
#
_cell.length_a   1.000
_cell.length_b   1.000
_cell.length_c   1.000
_cell.angle_alpha   90.00
_cell.angle_beta   90.00
_cell.angle_gamma   90.00
#
_symmetry.space_group_name_H-M   'P 1'
#
loop_
_entity.id
_entity.type
_entity.pdbx_description
1 polymer ?
#
loop_
_entity_poly.entity_id
_entity_poly.type
_entity_poly.pdbx_seq_one_letter_code
_entity_poly.pdbx_strand_id
1 'polypeptide(L)'
;DSDIEAVDNLIDANFVMELNAGGLILSLRDVLARMKVQSVGDCTLTPYRNTKAGTAQTLPMTAEQTGDAVRRHRFGMLVDDQAISLKFQNNTASQSIFLEEIGLDISEKVGH
;
A
#
# COMPACT_ATOMS: atom_id res chain seq x y z
N ASP A 1 -28.15 25.15 19.23
CA ASP A 1 -27.67 24.04 18.40
C ASP A 1 -26.33 24.35 17.80
N SER A 2 -25.29 23.85 18.45
CA SER A 2 -23.95 23.80 17.91
C SER A 2 -23.76 22.42 17.28
N ASP A 3 -24.04 22.31 15.99
CA ASP A 3 -23.60 21.16 15.18
C ASP A 3 -22.09 21.28 14.98
N ILE A 4 -21.34 20.93 16.03
CA ILE A 4 -19.96 20.52 15.87
C ILE A 4 -20.07 19.11 15.33
N GLU A 5 -20.06 18.97 14.00
CA GLU A 5 -19.68 17.70 13.38
C GLU A 5 -18.35 17.31 14.01
N ALA A 6 -18.38 16.24 14.81
CA ALA A 6 -17.17 15.62 15.28
C ALA A 6 -16.42 15.23 14.00
N VAL A 7 -15.45 16.06 13.61
CA VAL A 7 -14.38 15.62 12.75
C VAL A 7 -13.61 14.62 13.61
N ASP A 8 -14.13 13.39 13.68
CA ASP A 8 -13.34 12.22 13.95
C ASP A 8 -12.30 12.20 12.84
N ASN A 9 -11.23 12.96 13.05
CA ASN A 9 -10.00 12.85 12.31
C ASN A 9 -9.47 11.46 12.67
N LEU A 10 -10.05 10.44 12.06
CA LEU A 10 -9.35 9.21 11.74
C LEU A 10 -8.14 9.67 10.94
N ILE A 11 -7.04 9.93 11.65
CA ILE A 11 -5.76 10.18 11.02
C ILE A 11 -5.37 8.82 10.44
N ASP A 12 -5.78 8.60 9.19
CA ASP A 12 -5.45 7.40 8.44
C ASP A 12 -3.93 7.29 8.38
N ALA A 13 -3.38 6.29 9.07
CA ALA A 13 -1.96 6.01 9.01
C ALA A 13 -1.63 5.54 7.59
N ASN A 14 -0.83 6.33 6.87
CA ASN A 14 -0.50 6.03 5.49
C ASN A 14 1.00 6.22 5.20
N PHE A 15 1.44 5.48 4.19
CA PHE A 15 2.79 5.53 3.64
C PHE A 15 2.67 5.53 2.12
N VAL A 16 3.39 6.43 1.45
CA VAL A 16 3.43 6.53 -0.01
C VAL A 16 4.86 6.30 -0.48
N MET A 17 5.01 5.37 -1.41
CA MET A 17 6.25 5.14 -2.15
C MET A 17 6.10 5.64 -3.57
N GLU A 18 7.08 6.38 -4.07
CA GLU A 18 7.10 6.89 -5.44
C GLU A 18 8.25 6.27 -6.22
N LEU A 19 7.95 5.79 -7.42
CA LEU A 19 8.88 5.22 -8.38
C LEU A 19 8.82 6.08 -9.65
N ASN A 20 9.94 6.71 -10.00
CA ASN A 20 10.03 7.57 -11.17
C ASN A 20 11.27 7.20 -11.98
N ALA A 21 11.07 6.86 -13.26
CA ALA A 21 12.15 6.45 -14.16
C ALA A 21 12.45 7.45 -15.28
N GLY A 22 11.98 8.71 -15.15
CA GLY A 22 12.50 9.84 -15.92
C GLY A 22 12.47 9.69 -17.45
N GLY A 23 11.50 8.94 -18.00
CA GLY A 23 11.34 8.71 -19.43
C GLY A 23 11.28 7.24 -19.85
N LEU A 24 11.68 6.32 -18.98
CA LEU A 24 11.51 4.87 -19.19
C LEU A 24 10.16 4.41 -18.65
N ILE A 25 9.52 3.45 -19.32
CA ILE A 25 8.33 2.80 -18.80
C ILE A 25 8.77 1.71 -17.82
N LEU A 26 8.42 1.88 -16.55
CA LEU A 26 8.53 0.84 -15.54
C LEU A 26 7.33 -0.09 -15.69
N SER A 27 7.59 -1.39 -15.62
CA SER A 27 6.58 -2.42 -15.47
C SER A 27 6.74 -3.05 -14.10
N LEU A 28 5.91 -2.60 -13.15
CA LEU A 28 5.73 -3.26 -11.87
C LEU A 28 4.86 -4.50 -12.10
N ARG A 29 5.30 -5.65 -11.57
CA ARG A 29 4.62 -6.94 -11.74
C ARG A 29 4.16 -7.55 -10.44
N ASP A 30 4.93 -7.36 -9.38
CA ASP A 30 4.70 -7.99 -8.08
C ASP A 30 5.16 -7.07 -6.96
N VAL A 31 4.43 -7.11 -5.86
CA VAL A 31 4.77 -6.38 -4.63
C VAL A 31 4.73 -7.38 -3.49
N LEU A 32 5.82 -7.41 -2.74
CA LEU A 32 5.92 -8.09 -1.47
C LEU A 32 5.91 -7.05 -0.35
N ALA A 33 4.99 -7.18 0.59
CA ALA A 33 4.90 -6.32 1.76
C ALA A 33 4.97 -7.17 3.02
N ARG A 34 5.88 -6.81 3.94
CA ARG A 34 5.93 -7.37 5.29
C ARG A 34 5.50 -6.31 6.28
N MET A 35 4.52 -6.66 7.10
CA MET A 35 3.90 -5.75 8.04
C MET A 35 3.92 -6.36 9.44
N LYS A 36 4.09 -5.54 10.47
CA LYS A 36 3.93 -6.00 11.84
C LYS A 36 2.49 -6.46 12.06
N VAL A 37 2.30 -7.62 12.69
CA VAL A 37 0.97 -8.10 13.06
C VAL A 37 0.30 -7.14 14.04
N GLN A 38 -1.01 -6.95 13.87
CA GLN A 38 -1.88 -6.19 14.77
C GLN A 38 -3.04 -7.03 15.27
N SER A 39 -3.67 -6.57 16.35
CA SER A 39 -4.86 -7.22 16.91
C SER A 39 -6.07 -7.12 15.99
N VAL A 40 -6.17 -6.02 15.23
CA VAL A 40 -7.24 -5.72 14.27
C VAL A 40 -6.71 -4.84 13.15
N GLY A 41 -7.42 -4.83 12.03
CA GLY A 41 -7.21 -3.87 10.94
C GLY A 41 -6.64 -4.51 9.67
N ASP A 42 -6.82 -3.76 8.59
CA ASP A 42 -6.33 -4.08 7.25
C ASP A 42 -5.54 -2.90 6.69
N CYS A 43 -4.56 -3.21 5.86
CA CYS A 43 -3.87 -2.23 5.05
C CYS A 43 -4.43 -2.26 3.62
N THR A 44 -4.89 -1.13 3.13
CA THR A 44 -5.25 -0.96 1.72
C THR A 44 -4.04 -0.48 0.94
N LEU A 45 -3.60 -1.24 -0.05
CA LEU A 45 -2.62 -0.81 -1.03
C LEU A 45 -3.32 -0.32 -2.30
N THR A 46 -3.06 0.92 -2.69
CA THR A 46 -3.56 1.51 -3.95
C THR A 46 -2.38 1.89 -4.84
N PRO A 47 -2.24 1.30 -6.03
CA PRO A 47 -1.29 1.79 -7.02
C PRO A 47 -1.85 3.02 -7.73
N TYR A 48 -0.97 3.91 -8.16
CA TYR A 48 -1.29 5.08 -8.95
C TYR A 48 -0.40 5.09 -10.20
N ARG A 49 -1.03 5.39 -11.34
CA ARG A 49 -0.38 5.65 -12.63
C ARG A 49 -0.54 7.11 -12.96
N ASN A 50 0.54 7.88 -12.90
CA ASN A 50 0.51 9.33 -13.10
C ASN A 50 -0.69 10.00 -12.39
N THR A 51 -0.81 9.80 -11.08
CA THR A 51 -1.91 10.26 -10.18
C THR A 51 -3.27 9.57 -10.32
N LYS A 52 -3.48 8.70 -11.32
CA LYS A 52 -4.72 7.93 -11.45
C LYS A 52 -4.67 6.67 -10.60
N ALA A 53 -5.54 6.57 -9.60
CA ALA A 53 -5.70 5.38 -8.77
C ALA A 53 -6.08 4.15 -9.62
N GLY A 54 -5.41 3.05 -9.37
CA GLY A 54 -5.75 1.72 -9.86
C GLY A 54 -6.64 0.96 -8.87
N THR A 55 -6.80 -0.34 -9.12
CA THR A 55 -7.56 -1.22 -8.24
C THR A 55 -6.81 -1.42 -6.92
N ALA A 56 -7.43 -1.00 -5.83
CA ALA A 56 -6.89 -1.21 -4.50
C ALA A 56 -6.93 -2.69 -4.09
N GLN A 57 -5.98 -3.10 -3.26
CA GLN A 57 -5.89 -4.44 -2.67
C GLN A 57 -5.93 -4.31 -1.16
N THR A 58 -6.73 -5.14 -0.50
CA THR A 58 -6.82 -5.19 0.96
C THR A 58 -5.91 -6.29 1.49
N LEU A 59 -5.03 -5.90 2.41
CA LEU A 59 -3.99 -6.74 2.99
C LEU A 59 -4.25 -6.88 4.50
N PRO A 60 -4.68 -8.06 4.98
CA PRO A 60 -4.91 -8.27 6.40
C PRO A 60 -3.66 -8.01 7.24
N MET A 61 -3.79 -7.31 8.37
CA MET A 61 -2.67 -7.08 9.28
C MET A 61 -2.70 -8.01 10.50
N THR A 62 -3.71 -8.87 10.61
CA THR A 62 -3.87 -9.82 11.71
C THR A 62 -3.00 -11.08 11.51
N ALA A 63 -2.66 -11.74 12.62
CA ALA A 63 -1.95 -13.01 12.60
C ALA A 63 -2.77 -14.11 11.92
N GLU A 64 -2.13 -14.94 11.10
CA GLU A 64 -2.76 -16.18 10.61
C GLU A 64 -2.65 -17.29 11.66
N GLN A 65 -1.53 -17.34 12.37
CA GLN A 65 -1.26 -18.32 13.40
C GLN A 65 -0.88 -17.65 14.72
N THR A 66 -1.22 -18.30 15.82
CA THR A 66 -0.85 -17.82 17.16
C THR A 66 0.68 -17.76 17.28
N GLY A 67 1.20 -16.56 17.54
CA GLY A 67 2.64 -16.31 17.68
C GLY A 67 3.28 -15.59 16.49
N ASP A 68 2.55 -15.38 15.39
CA ASP A 68 3.04 -14.58 14.27
C ASP A 68 3.31 -13.13 14.71
N ALA A 69 4.56 -12.68 14.55
CA ALA A 69 4.94 -11.29 14.79
C ALA A 69 4.81 -10.43 13.52
N VAL A 70 4.85 -11.06 12.34
CA VAL A 70 4.92 -10.41 11.03
C VAL A 70 3.98 -11.10 10.07
N ARG A 71 3.26 -10.30 9.28
CA ARG A 71 2.40 -10.76 8.20
C ARG A 71 3.05 -10.43 6.86
N ARG A 72 3.15 -11.44 5.98
CA ARG A 72 3.74 -11.29 4.64
C ARG A 72 2.66 -11.39 3.58
N HIS A 73 2.60 -10.40 2.71
CA HIS A 73 1.73 -10.36 1.53
C HIS A 73 2.58 -10.34 0.28
N ARG A 74 2.18 -11.12 -0.73
CA ARG A 74 2.74 -11.07 -2.07
C ARG A 74 1.59 -11.11 -3.06
N PHE A 75 1.52 -10.15 -3.98
CA PHE A 75 0.43 -10.09 -4.94
C PHE A 75 0.90 -9.47 -6.25
N GLY A 76 0.40 -10.06 -7.34
CA GLY A 76 0.64 -9.58 -8.68
C GLY A 76 -0.08 -8.25 -8.90
N MET A 77 0.64 -7.29 -9.44
CA MET A 77 0.15 -5.95 -9.75
C MET A 77 0.78 -5.52 -11.05
N LEU A 78 0.04 -5.58 -12.16
CA LEU A 78 0.53 -5.21 -13.48
C LEU A 78 0.28 -3.72 -13.71
N VAL A 79 1.31 -2.91 -13.43
CA VAL A 79 1.26 -1.46 -13.56
C VAL A 79 2.43 -1.01 -14.43
N ASP A 80 2.10 -0.49 -15.60
CA ASP A 80 3.06 0.07 -16.54
C ASP A 80 2.92 1.60 -16.57
N ASP A 81 3.96 2.33 -16.18
CA ASP A 81 4.02 3.80 -16.25
C ASP A 81 5.48 4.30 -16.08
N GLN A 82 5.73 5.55 -16.45
CA GLN A 82 6.98 6.25 -16.13
C GLN A 82 7.03 6.73 -14.68
N ALA A 83 5.85 6.97 -14.09
CA ALA A 83 5.68 7.38 -12.70
C ALA A 83 4.60 6.51 -12.02
N ILE A 84 5.04 5.66 -11.10
CA ILE A 84 4.18 4.77 -10.31
C ILE A 84 4.25 5.21 -8.85
N SER A 85 3.10 5.39 -8.20
CA SER A 85 3.05 5.56 -6.75
C SER A 85 2.30 4.41 -6.10
N LEU A 86 2.77 3.95 -4.94
CA LEU A 86 2.12 2.93 -4.14
C LEU A 86 1.72 3.54 -2.80
N LYS A 87 0.41 3.65 -2.54
CA LYS A 87 -0.11 4.14 -1.27
C LYS A 87 -0.58 2.98 -0.42
N PHE A 88 0.03 2.81 0.75
CA PHE A 88 -0.40 1.90 1.80
C PHE A 88 -1.16 2.70 2.86
N GLN A 89 -2.35 2.27 3.22
CA GLN A 89 -3.23 3.03 4.10
C GLN A 89 -3.97 2.10 5.07
N ASN A 90 -3.90 2.39 6.37
CA ASN A 90 -4.72 1.76 7.40
C ASN A 90 -5.77 2.79 7.86
N ASN A 91 -7.05 2.50 7.61
CA ASN A 91 -8.18 3.37 7.98
C ASN A 91 -8.72 3.06 9.38
N THR A 92 -8.05 2.19 10.13
CA THR A 92 -8.51 1.82 11.47
C THR A 92 -8.10 2.90 12.47
N ALA A 93 -9.09 3.40 13.21
CA ALA A 93 -8.91 4.42 14.24
C ALA A 93 -7.76 4.08 15.19
N SER A 94 -6.85 5.03 15.39
CA SER A 94 -5.75 4.90 16.35
C SER A 94 -4.81 3.70 16.11
N GLN A 95 -4.85 3.09 14.92
CA GLN A 95 -3.89 2.06 14.51
C GLN A 95 -2.86 2.68 13.57
N SER A 96 -1.59 2.42 13.88
CA SER A 96 -0.48 2.81 12.99
C SER A 96 -0.32 1.81 11.85
N ILE A 97 0.42 2.19 10.81
CA ILE A 97 0.92 1.25 9.81
C ILE A 97 2.41 1.01 10.05
N PHE A 98 2.81 -0.25 10.19
CA PHE A 98 4.21 -0.64 10.38
C PHE A 98 4.65 -1.56 9.25
N LEU A 99 5.36 -0.99 8.28
CA LEU A 99 5.97 -1.71 7.16
C LEU A 99 7.40 -2.06 7.56
N GLU A 100 7.71 -3.36 7.65
CA GLU A 100 9.07 -3.82 7.92
C GLU A 100 9.91 -3.90 6.65
N GLU A 101 9.29 -4.36 5.56
CA GLU A 101 9.98 -4.60 4.30
C GLU A 101 9.01 -4.45 3.14
N ILE A 102 9.51 -3.88 2.03
CA ILE A 102 8.82 -3.82 0.76
C ILE A 102 9.77 -4.35 -0.32
N GLY A 103 9.37 -5.41 -0.99
CA GLY A 103 10.03 -5.95 -2.17
C GLY A 103 9.21 -5.66 -3.41
N LEU A 104 9.88 -5.31 -4.51
CA LEU A 104 9.23 -4.96 -5.77
C LEU A 104 9.85 -5.78 -6.91
N ASP A 105 9.02 -6.37 -7.76
CA ASP A 105 9.44 -6.91 -9.04
C ASP A 105 9.17 -5.88 -10.13
N ILE A 106 10.24 -5.18 -10.55
CA ILE A 106 10.19 -4.11 -11.54
C ILE A 106 11.08 -4.50 -12.71
N SER A 107 10.53 -4.35 -13.91
CA SER A 107 11.26 -4.52 -15.16
C SER A 107 11.12 -3.27 -16.01
N GLU A 108 12.14 -2.98 -16.82
CA GLU A 108 12.01 -1.98 -17.87
C GLU A 108 11.17 -2.57 -19.01
N LYS A 109 10.22 -1.78 -19.51
CA LYS A 109 9.46 -2.10 -20.71
C LYS A 109 9.95 -1.21 -21.85
N VAL A 110 10.66 -1.80 -22.80
CA VAL A 110 11.00 -1.13 -24.06
C VAL A 110 9.70 -0.91 -24.83
N GLY A 111 9.36 0.36 -25.09
CA GLY A 111 8.17 0.72 -25.86
C GLY A 111 8.25 0.14 -27.27
N HIS A 112 7.15 -0.47 -27.72
CA HIS A 112 6.88 -0.72 -29.14
C HIS A 112 6.04 0.42 -29.71
#